data_AF-A0A1J5H8J5-F1
#
_entry.id   AF-A0A1J5H8J5-F1
#
_cell.length_a   1.000
_cell.length_b   1.000
_cell.length_c   1.000
_cell.angle_alpha   90.00
_cell.angle_beta   90.00
_cell.angle_gamma   90.00
#
_symmetry.space_group_name_H-M   'P 1'
#
loop_
_entity.id
_entity.type
_entity.pdbx_description
1 polymer ?
#
loop_
_entity_poly.entity_id
_entity_poly.type
_entity_poly.pdbx_seq_one_letter_code
_entity_poly.pdbx_strand_id
1 'polypeptide(L)'
;MDSASKEQIIWHTDILPRRAKKALDFLSAKKWLKNSAWYLAGGTALALQVGHRSSVDLDFFSPKKFNNNLLLKSFDNNPWRTDISAEGTIYGMLLGAKASFIFYPFFHPAKEPLSYGFIKILAPEDIAVMKIIAISQR
;
A
#
# COMPACT_ATOMS: atom_id res chain seq x y z
N MET A 1 18.03 -28.96 -2.72
CA MET A 1 18.88 -27.80 -3.05
C MET A 1 17.99 -26.92 -3.91
N ASP A 2 17.40 -25.82 -3.46
CA ASP A 2 17.88 -24.82 -2.51
C ASP A 2 16.79 -24.43 -1.51
N SER A 3 17.10 -24.53 -0.22
CA SER A 3 16.36 -23.78 0.79
C SER A 3 16.81 -22.32 0.67
N ALA A 4 16.16 -21.55 -0.21
CA ALA A 4 16.31 -20.11 -0.21
C ALA A 4 15.95 -19.61 1.19
N SER A 5 16.99 -19.23 1.94
CA SER A 5 16.90 -18.54 3.21
C SER A 5 15.99 -17.34 2.98
N LYS A 6 14.79 -17.36 3.57
CA LYS A 6 13.95 -16.16 3.66
C LYS A 6 14.73 -15.17 4.52
N GLU A 7 15.48 -14.27 3.89
CA GLU A 7 16.04 -13.12 4.57
C GLU A 7 14.89 -12.42 5.29
N GLN A 8 15.00 -12.31 6.61
CA GLN A 8 14.05 -11.57 7.40
C GLN A 8 14.20 -10.10 7.03
N ILE A 9 13.22 -9.59 6.29
CA ILE A 9 13.17 -8.17 5.97
C ILE A 9 13.01 -7.36 7.27
N ILE A 10 13.89 -6.36 7.44
CA ILE A 10 13.78 -5.39 8.54
C ILE A 10 12.90 -4.25 8.03
N TRP A 11 11.76 -4.03 8.68
CA TRP A 11 10.86 -2.94 8.34
C TRP A 11 11.25 -1.66 9.09
N HIS A 12 11.68 -0.64 8.36
CA HIS A 12 12.00 0.68 8.88
C HIS A 12 10.71 1.47 9.14
N THR A 13 9.97 1.13 10.20
CA THR A 13 8.69 1.81 10.51
C THR A 13 8.89 3.12 11.29
N ASP A 14 10.08 3.35 11.82
CA ASP A 14 10.54 4.53 12.55
C ASP A 14 10.66 5.78 11.66
N ILE A 15 10.90 5.59 10.36
CA ILE A 15 10.94 6.66 9.36
C ILE A 15 9.55 7.24 9.03
N LEU A 16 8.48 6.52 9.39
CA LEU A 16 7.11 6.96 9.13
C LEU A 16 6.65 7.95 10.19
N PRO A 17 6.01 9.07 9.80
CA PRO A 17 5.33 9.93 10.76
C PRO A 17 4.33 9.13 11.60
N ARG A 18 4.15 9.50 12.86
CA ARG A 18 3.30 8.80 13.84
C ARG A 18 1.92 8.42 13.28
N ARG A 19 1.29 9.30 12.50
CA ARG A 19 -0.03 9.06 11.88
C ARG A 19 0.03 7.99 10.79
N ALA A 20 1.04 8.05 9.91
CA ALA A 20 1.24 7.08 8.83
C ALA A 20 1.55 5.70 9.40
N LYS A 21 2.43 5.61 10.41
CA LYS A 21 2.68 4.36 11.13
C LYS A 21 1.41 3.78 11.74
N LYS A 22 0.63 4.61 12.44
CA LYS A 22 -0.64 4.17 13.06
C LYS A 22 -1.64 3.66 12.02
N ALA A 23 -1.74 4.32 10.87
CA ALA A 23 -2.60 3.88 9.77
C ALA A 23 -2.12 2.57 9.13
N LEU A 24 -0.80 2.41 8.93
CA LEU A 24 -0.18 1.19 8.43
C LEU A 24 -0.45 0.01 9.39
N ASP A 25 -0.18 0.18 10.68
CA ASP A 25 -0.39 -0.84 11.71
C ASP A 25 -1.88 -1.20 11.84
N PHE A 26 -2.77 -0.22 11.69
CA PHE A 26 -4.20 -0.47 11.68
C PHE A 26 -4.63 -1.32 10.47
N LEU A 27 -4.10 -1.01 9.28
CA LEU A 27 -4.40 -1.74 8.04
C LEU A 27 -3.77 -3.14 8.04
N SER A 28 -2.60 -3.33 8.66
CA SER A 28 -1.90 -4.62 8.73
C SER A 28 -2.71 -5.70 9.45
N ALA A 29 -3.71 -5.33 10.26
CA ALA A 29 -4.61 -6.24 10.94
C ALA A 29 -5.98 -6.45 10.23
N LYS A 30 -6.23 -5.80 9.08
CA LYS A 30 -7.53 -5.88 8.41
C LYS A 30 -7.66 -7.11 7.52
N LYS A 31 -8.54 -8.05 7.92
CA LYS A 31 -8.75 -9.33 7.22
C LYS A 31 -9.11 -9.17 5.74
N TRP A 32 -9.80 -8.09 5.36
CA TRP A 32 -10.16 -7.85 3.97
C TRP A 32 -8.93 -7.59 3.08
N LEU A 33 -7.77 -7.20 3.63
CA LEU A 33 -6.53 -7.08 2.88
C LEU A 33 -5.83 -8.43 2.66
N LYS A 34 -5.91 -9.36 3.60
CA LYS A 34 -5.17 -10.64 3.60
C LYS A 34 -5.31 -11.42 2.30
N ASN A 35 -6.54 -11.60 1.83
CA ASN A 35 -6.87 -12.39 0.64
C ASN A 35 -7.24 -11.49 -0.56
N SER A 36 -6.85 -10.22 -0.52
CA SER A 36 -7.13 -9.27 -1.60
C SER A 36 -6.01 -9.21 -2.62
N ALA A 37 -6.28 -8.50 -3.72
CA ALA A 37 -5.28 -8.12 -4.71
C ALA A 37 -4.66 -6.74 -4.42
N TRP A 38 -4.93 -6.15 -3.25
CA TRP A 38 -4.34 -4.88 -2.85
C TRP A 38 -2.87 -5.04 -2.50
N TYR A 39 -2.06 -4.11 -2.96
CA TYR A 39 -0.66 -3.96 -2.55
C TYR A 39 -0.32 -2.48 -2.31
N LEU A 40 0.49 -2.22 -1.30
CA LEU A 40 1.09 -0.93 -1.02
C LEU A 40 2.28 -0.73 -1.95
N ALA A 41 2.31 0.40 -2.63
CA ALA A 41 3.40 0.78 -3.53
C ALA A 41 3.88 2.22 -3.27
N GLY A 42 4.69 2.73 -4.19
CA GLY A 42 5.11 4.13 -4.17
C GLY A 42 6.18 4.43 -3.13
N GLY A 43 6.23 5.70 -2.70
CA GLY A 43 7.32 6.21 -1.87
C GLY A 43 7.40 5.56 -0.50
N THR A 44 6.23 5.33 0.12
CA THR A 44 6.14 4.74 1.46
C THR A 44 6.45 3.26 1.47
N ALA A 45 6.01 2.51 0.45
CA ALA A 45 6.38 1.11 0.29
C ALA A 45 7.89 0.91 0.19
N LEU A 46 8.59 1.76 -0.57
CA LEU A 46 10.05 1.69 -0.69
C LEU A 46 10.73 2.12 0.60
N ALA A 47 10.29 3.23 1.19
CA ALA A 47 10.91 3.79 2.38
C ALA A 47 10.82 2.85 3.60
N LEU A 48 9.75 2.06 3.71
CA LEU A 48 9.62 0.98 4.69
C LEU A 48 10.69 -0.11 4.56
N GLN A 49 11.19 -0.35 3.35
CA GLN A 49 12.16 -1.42 3.05
C GLN A 49 13.60 -0.96 3.19
N VAL A 50 13.92 0.30 2.86
CA VAL A 50 15.30 0.79 2.80
C VAL A 50 15.63 1.91 3.80
N GLY A 51 14.63 2.47 4.48
CA GLY A 51 14.83 3.49 5.52
C GLY A 51 15.40 4.83 5.05
N HIS A 52 15.39 5.13 3.75
CA HIS A 52 16.15 6.24 3.16
C HIS A 52 15.57 7.63 3.42
N ARG A 53 14.27 7.75 3.65
CA ARG A 53 13.59 9.04 3.89
C ARG A 53 12.26 8.86 4.59
N SER A 54 11.75 9.92 5.20
CA SER A 54 10.36 9.94 5.64
C SER A 54 9.38 9.99 4.46
N SER A 55 8.29 9.24 4.54
CA SER A 55 7.20 9.23 3.57
C SER A 55 5.86 9.16 4.30
N VAL A 56 4.83 9.82 3.76
CA VAL A 56 3.62 10.16 4.51
C VAL A 56 2.36 9.45 3.99
N ASP A 57 2.36 9.08 2.71
CA ASP A 57 1.16 8.66 1.98
C ASP A 57 1.09 7.13 1.83
N LEU A 58 -0.04 6.52 2.12
CA LEU A 58 -0.25 5.08 1.95
C LEU A 58 -1.00 4.81 0.64
N ASP A 59 -0.26 4.54 -0.43
CA ASP A 59 -0.83 4.34 -1.76
C ASP A 59 -1.06 2.84 -2.05
N PHE A 60 -2.32 2.41 -1.96
CA PHE A 60 -2.72 1.05 -2.30
C PHE A 60 -3.24 0.96 -3.73
N PHE A 61 -2.79 -0.05 -4.45
CA PHE A 61 -3.19 -0.35 -5.82
C PHE A 61 -3.72 -1.78 -5.91
N SER A 62 -4.63 -2.03 -6.85
CA SER A 62 -5.17 -3.35 -7.14
C SER A 62 -5.40 -3.53 -8.63
N PRO A 63 -5.00 -4.66 -9.24
CA PRO A 63 -5.31 -4.99 -10.62
C PRO A 63 -6.75 -5.47 -10.80
N LYS A 64 -7.49 -5.65 -9.70
CA LYS A 64 -8.91 -6.02 -9.70
C LYS A 64 -9.78 -4.80 -9.47
N LYS A 65 -10.85 -4.66 -10.27
CA LYS A 65 -11.90 -3.68 -10.04
C LYS A 65 -12.49 -3.89 -8.64
N PHE A 66 -12.85 -2.79 -8.00
CA PHE A 66 -13.50 -2.80 -6.69
C PHE A 66 -14.68 -1.82 -6.70
N ASN A 67 -15.63 -2.05 -5.79
CA ASN A 67 -16.73 -1.12 -5.58
C ASN A 67 -16.35 -0.16 -4.45
N ASN A 68 -16.37 1.15 -4.73
CA ASN A 68 -15.96 2.15 -3.75
C ASN A 68 -16.79 2.09 -2.47
N ASN A 69 -18.12 1.91 -2.57
CA ASN A 69 -19.00 1.84 -1.41
C ASN A 69 -18.71 0.60 -0.55
N LEU A 70 -18.42 -0.55 -1.17
CA LEU A 70 -18.03 -1.76 -0.42
C LEU A 70 -16.68 -1.59 0.27
N LEU A 71 -15.72 -0.94 -0.40
CA LEU A 71 -14.43 -0.64 0.22
C LEU A 71 -14.59 0.32 1.39
N LEU A 72 -15.36 1.40 1.24
CA LEU A 72 -15.63 2.36 2.31
C LEU A 72 -16.33 1.71 3.52
N LYS A 73 -17.27 0.80 3.29
CA LYS A 73 -17.89 0.00 4.37
C LYS A 73 -16.89 -0.84 5.15
N SER A 74 -15.77 -1.25 4.54
CA SER A 74 -14.71 -1.98 5.26
C SER A 74 -13.96 -1.11 6.28
N PHE A 75 -14.16 0.21 6.23
CA PHE A 75 -13.68 1.19 7.20
C PHE A 75 -14.73 1.61 8.22
N ASP A 76 -15.98 1.15 8.13
CA ASP A 76 -17.05 1.52 9.07
C ASP A 76 -16.62 1.29 10.52
N ASN A 77 -16.96 2.23 11.41
CA ASN A 77 -16.50 2.35 12.80
C ASN A 77 -15.02 2.73 13.01
N ASN A 78 -14.29 3.12 11.97
CA ASN A 78 -12.91 3.58 12.07
C ASN A 78 -12.75 4.99 11.48
N PRO A 79 -11.72 5.75 11.87
CA PRO A 79 -11.56 7.14 11.44
C PRO A 79 -11.00 7.22 10.01
N TRP A 80 -11.85 6.87 9.05
CA TRP A 80 -11.69 7.15 7.63
C TRP A 80 -12.46 8.42 7.26
N ARG A 81 -11.83 9.33 6.50
CA ARG A 81 -12.47 10.48 5.89
C ARG A 81 -12.17 10.47 4.39
N THR A 82 -13.20 10.38 3.55
CA THR A 82 -13.04 10.46 2.09
C THR A 82 -12.84 11.91 1.68
N ASP A 83 -11.81 12.17 0.87
CA ASP A 83 -11.60 13.46 0.21
C ASP A 83 -12.08 13.39 -1.26
N ILE A 84 -11.81 12.29 -1.96
CA ILE A 84 -12.24 12.05 -3.35
C ILE A 84 -12.73 10.60 -3.49
N SER A 85 -13.84 10.40 -4.20
CA SER A 85 -14.32 9.09 -4.63
C SER A 85 -14.76 9.17 -6.09
N ALA A 86 -14.01 8.53 -6.97
CA ALA A 86 -14.29 8.40 -8.39
C ALA A 86 -14.26 6.91 -8.77
N GLU A 87 -14.80 6.52 -9.93
CA GLU A 87 -14.81 5.11 -10.31
C GLU A 87 -13.40 4.49 -10.25
N GLY A 88 -13.24 3.43 -9.45
CA GLY A 88 -11.97 2.74 -9.26
C GLY A 88 -10.90 3.55 -8.51
N THR A 89 -11.23 4.68 -7.89
CA THR A 89 -10.26 5.51 -7.16
C THR A 89 -10.88 6.12 -5.91
N ILE A 90 -10.23 5.94 -4.77
CA ILE A 90 -10.56 6.62 -3.52
C ILE A 90 -9.30 7.30 -2.98
N TYR A 91 -9.41 8.58 -2.64
CA TYR A 91 -8.45 9.29 -1.82
C TYR A 91 -9.11 9.73 -0.52
N GLY A 92 -8.36 9.65 0.57
CA GLY A 92 -8.84 10.16 1.84
C GLY A 92 -7.77 10.13 2.92
N MET A 93 -8.23 10.25 4.15
CA MET A 93 -7.40 10.17 5.33
C MET A 93 -7.86 9.04 6.24
N LEU A 94 -6.91 8.22 6.67
CA LEU A 94 -7.09 7.20 7.68
C LEU A 94 -6.24 7.56 8.90
N LEU A 95 -6.86 7.72 10.07
CA LEU A 95 -6.15 8.08 11.31
C LEU A 95 -5.27 9.35 11.14
N GLY A 96 -5.67 10.25 10.24
CA GLY A 96 -4.97 11.50 9.93
C GLY A 96 -3.74 11.35 9.02
N ALA A 97 -3.51 10.18 8.42
CA ALA A 97 -2.55 9.96 7.34
C ALA A 97 -3.27 9.86 6.00
N LYS A 98 -2.66 10.36 4.92
CA LYS A 98 -3.22 10.20 3.57
C LYS A 98 -3.15 8.74 3.15
N ALA A 99 -4.22 8.27 2.53
CA ALA A 99 -4.29 6.95 1.95
C ALA A 99 -5.10 6.97 0.67
N SER A 100 -4.68 6.17 -0.31
CA SER A 100 -5.39 6.00 -1.57
C SER A 100 -5.64 4.53 -1.87
N PHE A 101 -6.73 4.25 -2.57
CA PHE A 101 -7.08 2.94 -3.09
C PHE A 101 -7.43 3.09 -4.57
N ILE A 102 -6.57 2.56 -5.43
CA ILE A 102 -6.57 2.83 -6.87
C ILE A 102 -6.65 1.52 -7.65
N PHE A 103 -7.60 1.45 -8.58
CA PHE A 103 -7.69 0.38 -9.55
C PHE A 103 -6.62 0.61 -10.62
N TYR A 104 -5.70 -0.34 -10.73
CA TYR A 104 -4.52 -0.25 -11.57
C TYR A 104 -4.33 -1.56 -12.35
N PRO A 105 -5.12 -1.79 -13.42
CA PRO A 105 -5.17 -3.07 -14.12
C PRO A 105 -3.94 -3.37 -14.99
N PHE A 106 -3.13 -2.36 -15.29
CA PHE A 106 -2.05 -2.47 -16.27
C PHE A 106 -0.72 -2.92 -15.67
N PHE A 107 -0.63 -3.05 -14.35
CA PHE A 107 0.60 -3.46 -13.67
C PHE A 107 0.44 -4.79 -12.97
N HIS A 108 1.36 -5.70 -13.30
CA HIS A 108 1.47 -7.02 -12.72
C HIS A 108 2.85 -7.12 -12.07
N PRO A 109 2.92 -7.29 -10.74
CA PRO A 109 4.20 -7.46 -10.05
C PRO A 109 4.99 -8.63 -10.64
N ALA A 110 6.26 -8.41 -10.95
CA ALA A 110 7.16 -9.47 -11.40
C ALA A 110 7.70 -10.28 -10.22
N LYS A 111 7.74 -9.69 -9.02
CA LYS A 111 8.18 -10.34 -7.78
C LYS A 111 6.98 -10.59 -6.88
N GLU A 112 7.09 -11.64 -6.07
CA GLU A 112 6.13 -11.86 -4.98
C GLU A 112 6.19 -10.70 -3.97
N PRO A 113 5.06 -10.05 -3.66
CA PRO A 113 5.04 -8.98 -2.69
C PRO A 113 5.48 -9.44 -1.30
N LEU A 114 6.17 -8.55 -0.61
CA LEU A 114 6.55 -8.70 0.80
C LEU A 114 5.31 -8.53 1.68
N SER A 115 5.33 -9.07 2.89
CA SER A 115 4.19 -9.01 3.82
C SER A 115 4.52 -8.19 5.06
N TYR A 116 3.66 -7.22 5.36
CA TYR A 116 3.59 -6.51 6.65
C TYR A 116 2.22 -6.75 7.27
N GLY A 117 2.13 -7.76 8.14
CA GLY A 117 0.83 -8.30 8.58
C GLY A 117 0.01 -8.79 7.38
N PHE A 118 -1.18 -8.23 7.18
CA PHE A 118 -2.05 -8.51 6.03
C PHE A 118 -1.85 -7.57 4.85
N ILE A 119 -0.95 -6.58 4.95
CA ILE A 119 -0.61 -5.71 3.83
C ILE A 119 0.44 -6.42 2.97
N LYS A 120 0.17 -6.50 1.67
CA LYS A 120 1.17 -6.81 0.65
C LYS A 120 1.92 -5.54 0.29
N ILE A 121 3.23 -5.56 0.24
CA ILE A 121 4.10 -4.43 -0.12
C ILE A 121 4.91 -4.85 -1.33
N LEU A 122 4.89 -4.04 -2.40
CA LEU A 122 5.67 -4.38 -3.60
C LEU A 122 7.18 -4.43 -3.32
N ALA A 123 7.86 -5.32 -4.03
CA ALA A 123 9.31 -5.39 -4.04
C ALA A 123 9.92 -4.09 -4.62
N PRO A 124 11.15 -3.72 -4.25
CA PRO A 124 11.77 -2.48 -4.70
C PRO A 124 11.86 -2.35 -6.23
N GLU A 125 12.11 -3.47 -6.94
CA GLU A 125 12.21 -3.51 -8.40
C GLU A 125 10.87 -3.16 -9.06
N ASP A 126 9.77 -3.73 -8.55
CA ASP A 126 8.42 -3.45 -9.04
C ASP A 126 8.02 -2.00 -8.74
N ILE A 127 8.41 -1.45 -7.58
CA ILE A 127 8.20 -0.04 -7.26
C ILE A 127 8.99 0.86 -8.24
N ALA A 128 10.22 0.49 -8.59
CA ALA A 128 11.03 1.24 -9.56
C ALA A 128 10.35 1.28 -10.94
N VAL A 129 9.81 0.16 -11.41
CA VAL A 129 9.03 0.11 -12.67
C VAL A 129 7.82 1.04 -12.60
N MET A 130 7.02 0.97 -11.52
CA MET A 130 5.88 1.89 -11.34
C MET A 130 6.30 3.36 -11.36
N LYS A 131 7.47 3.70 -10.80
CA LYS A 131 8.01 5.06 -10.83
C LYS A 131 8.40 5.49 -12.24
N ILE A 132 9.05 4.63 -13.02
CA ILE A 132 9.38 4.91 -14.42
C ILE A 132 8.11 5.18 -15.21
N ILE A 133 7.08 4.33 -15.09
CA ILE A 133 5.78 4.55 -15.76
C ILE A 133 5.18 5.91 -15.38
N ALA A 134 5.15 6.23 -14.08
CA ALA A 134 4.57 7.48 -13.59
C ALA A 134 5.35 8.74 -14.01
N ILE A 135 6.65 8.63 -14.33
CA ILE A 135 7.45 9.72 -14.86
C ILE A 135 7.22 9.87 -16.37
N SER A 136 7.19 8.76 -17.12
CA SER A 136 6.98 8.77 -18.58
C SER A 136 5.60 9.25 -19.02
N GLN A 137 4.62 9.30 -18.11
CA GLN A 137 3.25 9.76 -18.36
C GLN A 137 3.02 11.24 -18.00
N ARG A 138 4.05 11.97 -17.58
CA ARG A 138 4.00 13.42 -17.31
C ARG A 138 4.36 14.22 -18.55
#